data_AF-A0A2Z5WSZ7-F1
#
_entry.id   AF-A0A2Z5WSZ7-F1
#
_cell.length_a   1.000
_cell.length_b   1.000
_cell.length_c   1.000
_cell.angle_alpha   90.00
_cell.angle_beta   90.00
_cell.angle_gamma   90.00
#
_symmetry.space_group_name_H-M   'P 1'
#
loop_
_entity.id
_entity.type
_entity.pdbx_description
1 polymer ?
#
loop_
_entity_poly.entity_id
_entity_poly.type
_entity_poly.pdbx_seq_one_letter_code
_entity_poly.pdbx_strand_id
1 'polypeptide(L)'
;MIRGNILGLMMFVAVSPIAFIGAFVLKLADPVTMSCVGGTLSLVDLLFRLRSRPSVGWLLQKNFGGMLFFLPVWIFGIGVIALNGIKAFIK
;
A
#
# COMPACT_ATOMS: atom_id res chain seq x y z
N MET A 1 12.51 12.15 11.42
CA MET A 1 11.70 11.03 11.93
C MET A 1 10.20 11.33 11.96
N ILE A 2 9.75 12.50 12.44
CA ILE A 2 8.31 12.84 12.59
C ILE A 2 7.48 12.70 11.28
N ARG A 3 8.05 13.03 10.11
CA ARG A 3 7.34 12.94 8.81
C ARG A 3 7.03 11.51 8.35
N GLY A 4 7.90 10.53 8.63
CA GLY A 4 7.67 9.14 8.25
C GLY A 4 6.52 8.50 9.04
N ASN A 5 6.41 8.84 10.33
CA ASN A 5 5.31 8.39 11.19
C ASN A 5 3.96 8.94 10.72
N ILE A 6 3.93 10.20 10.27
CA ILE A 6 2.70 10.83 9.75
C ILE A 6 2.26 10.18 8.44
N LEU A 7 3.20 9.86 7.54
CA LEU A 7 2.88 9.15 6.30
C LEU A 7 2.27 7.78 6.59
N GLY A 8 2.89 7.01 7.50
CA GLY A 8 2.34 5.70 7.89
C GLY A 8 0.96 5.80 8.55
N LEU A 9 0.73 6.83 9.36
CA LEU A 9 -0.58 7.10 9.94
C LEU A 9 -1.61 7.44 8.86
N MET A 10 -1.27 8.30 7.89
CA MET A 10 -2.16 8.66 6.78
C MET A 10 -2.51 7.44 5.92
N MET A 11 -1.53 6.57 5.66
CA MET A 11 -1.74 5.33 4.90
C MET A 11 -2.62 4.35 5.68
N PHE A 12 -2.42 4.22 6.99
CA PHE A 12 -3.29 3.41 7.84
C PHE A 12 -4.73 3.91 7.83
N VAL A 13 -4.94 5.23 7.96
CA VAL A 13 -6.27 5.87 7.91
C VAL A 13 -6.92 5.72 6.53
N ALA A 14 -6.15 5.77 5.44
CA ALA A 14 -6.70 5.60 4.09
C ALA A 14 -7.15 4.15 3.81
N VAL A 15 -6.51 3.18 4.45
CA VAL A 15 -6.65 1.75 4.12
C VAL A 15 -7.60 1.04 5.09
N SER A 16 -7.72 1.52 6.34
CA SER A 16 -8.64 0.95 7.32
C SER A 16 -10.11 0.91 6.86
N PRO A 17 -10.67 1.92 6.13
CA PRO A 17 -12.03 1.86 5.64
C PRO A 17 -12.20 0.81 4.54
N ILE A 18 -11.18 0.62 3.70
CA ILE A 18 -11.20 -0.37 2.61
C ILE A 18 -11.16 -1.78 3.18
N ALA A 19 -10.31 -2.01 4.18
CA ALA A 19 -10.26 -3.28 4.89
C ALA A 19 -11.59 -3.55 5.63
N PHE A 20 -12.12 -2.54 6.32
CA PHE A 20 -13.38 -2.66 7.06
C PHE A 20 -14.58 -2.93 6.15
N ILE A 21 -14.73 -2.14 5.07
CA ILE A 21 -15.82 -2.31 4.11
C ILE A 21 -15.68 -3.63 3.36
N GLY A 22 -14.48 -3.97 2.88
CA GLY A 22 -14.25 -5.20 2.13
C GLY A 22 -14.52 -6.47 2.96
N ALA A 23 -14.02 -6.51 4.20
CA ALA A 23 -14.15 -7.68 5.06
C ALA A 23 -15.52 -7.77 5.76
N PHE A 24 -16.02 -6.67 6.33
CA PHE A 24 -17.22 -6.71 7.19
C PHE A 24 -18.51 -6.32 6.47
N VAL A 25 -18.49 -5.37 5.53
CA VAL A 25 -19.70 -4.90 4.84
C VAL A 25 -19.99 -5.73 3.61
N LEU A 26 -18.99 -5.93 2.75
CA LEU A 26 -19.13 -6.63 1.47
C LEU A 26 -18.90 -8.15 1.60
N LYS A 27 -18.37 -8.62 2.74
CA LYS A 27 -17.99 -10.02 2.98
C LYS A 27 -17.21 -10.63 1.81
N LEU A 28 -16.36 -9.82 1.17
CA LEU A 28 -15.54 -10.26 0.06
C LEU A 28 -14.56 -11.30 0.57
N ALA A 29 -14.25 -12.28 -0.27
CA ALA A 29 -13.21 -13.27 0.05
C ALA A 29 -11.93 -12.52 0.44
N ASP A 30 -11.32 -12.91 1.56
CA ASP A 30 -10.03 -12.39 2.04
C ASP A 30 -9.01 -12.06 0.94
N PRO A 31 -8.80 -12.92 -0.08
CA PRO A 31 -7.90 -12.60 -1.19
C PRO A 31 -8.22 -11.30 -1.96
N VAL A 32 -9.50 -10.99 -2.20
CA VAL A 32 -9.93 -9.77 -2.91
C VAL A 32 -9.73 -8.55 -2.01
N THR A 33 -10.18 -8.62 -0.76
CA THR A 33 -10.04 -7.54 0.22
C THR A 33 -8.57 -7.21 0.47
N MET A 34 -7.72 -8.22 0.65
CA MET A 34 -6.28 -8.03 0.84
C MET A 34 -5.60 -7.45 -0.41
N SER A 35 -6.04 -7.82 -1.61
CA SER A 35 -5.52 -7.23 -2.86
C SER A 35 -5.89 -5.75 -2.98
N CYS A 36 -7.13 -5.38 -2.66
CA CYS A 36 -7.56 -3.98 -2.64
C CYS A 36 -6.79 -3.15 -1.60
N VAL A 37 -6.56 -3.71 -0.41
CA VAL A 37 -5.77 -3.09 0.65
C VAL A 37 -4.31 -2.86 0.21
N GLY A 38 -3.65 -3.90 -0.31
CA GLY A 38 -2.27 -3.82 -0.79
C GLY A 38 -2.10 -2.86 -1.98
N GLY A 39 -3.06 -2.87 -2.92
CA GLY A 39 -3.08 -1.97 -4.06
C GLY A 39 -3.26 -0.51 -3.64
N THR A 40 -4.19 -0.24 -2.72
CA THR A 40 -4.43 1.11 -2.21
C THR A 40 -3.25 1.64 -1.41
N LEU A 41 -2.63 0.82 -0.57
CA LEU A 41 -1.38 1.16 0.13
C LEU A 41 -0.29 1.60 -0.86
N SER A 42 -0.10 0.81 -1.92
CA SER A 42 0.92 1.09 -2.95
C SER A 42 0.60 2.37 -3.74
N LEU A 43 -0.68 2.59 -4.08
CA LEU A 43 -1.15 3.79 -4.79
C LEU A 43 -0.99 5.06 -3.95
N VAL A 44 -1.35 5.02 -2.67
CA VAL A 44 -1.24 6.17 -1.76
C VAL A 44 0.23 6.51 -1.53
N ASP A 45 1.09 5.51 -1.30
CA ASP A 45 2.54 5.70 -1.21
C ASP A 45 3.09 6.39 -2.47
N LEU A 46 2.71 5.87 -3.65
CA LEU A 46 3.15 6.43 -4.93
C LEU A 46 2.65 7.86 -5.13
N LEU A 47 1.39 8.17 -4.79
CA LEU A 47 0.81 9.52 -4.88
C LEU A 47 1.58 10.53 -4.01
N PHE A 48 1.92 10.16 -2.79
CA PHE A 48 2.69 11.03 -1.90
C PHE A 48 4.12 11.23 -2.41
N ARG A 49 4.76 10.18 -2.94
CA ARG A 49 6.10 10.28 -3.54
C ARG A 49 6.06 11.10 -4.84
N LEU A 50 5.04 10.94 -5.68
CA LEU A 50 4.83 11.70 -6.93
C LEU A 50 4.82 13.20 -6.69
N ARG A 51 4.31 13.65 -5.54
CA ARG A 51 4.36 15.07 -5.16
C ARG A 51 5.78 15.60 -4.91
N SER A 52 6.75 14.70 -4.70
CA SER A 52 8.17 15.02 -4.48
C SER A 52 9.08 14.64 -5.66
N ARG A 53 8.48 14.32 -6.81
CA ARG A 53 9.14 13.97 -8.08
C ARG A 53 10.28 14.90 -8.53
N PRO A 54 10.27 16.24 -8.32
CA PRO A 54 11.40 17.08 -8.73
C PRO A 54 12.70 16.83 -7.95
N SER A 55 12.69 15.97 -6.92
CA SER A 55 13.90 15.63 -6.16
C SER A 55 14.64 14.42 -6.75
N VAL A 56 15.97 14.48 -6.87
CA VAL A 56 16.80 13.32 -7.22
C VAL A 56 16.67 12.26 -6.10
N GLY A 57 16.34 11.01 -6.46
CA GLY A 57 16.08 9.94 -5.49
C GLY A 57 14.73 10.04 -4.78
N TRP A 58 13.74 10.76 -5.35
CA TRP A 58 12.39 10.96 -4.79
C TRP A 58 11.70 9.67 -4.30
N LEU A 59 11.93 8.55 -4.98
CA LEU A 59 11.40 7.23 -4.61
C LEU A 59 11.98 6.67 -3.32
N LEU A 60 13.16 7.09 -2.88
CA LEU A 60 13.84 6.54 -1.69
C LEU A 60 14.16 7.62 -0.65
N GLN A 61 13.50 8.78 -0.75
CA GLN A 61 13.75 9.89 0.15
C GLN A 61 13.50 9.51 1.60
N LYS A 62 14.49 9.79 2.46
CA LYS A 62 14.42 9.58 3.92
C LYS A 62 13.25 10.33 4.59
N ASN A 63 12.73 11.38 3.94
CA ASN A 63 11.57 12.14 4.39
C ASN A 63 10.26 11.33 4.37
N PHE A 64 10.16 10.32 3.51
CA PHE A 64 9.01 9.41 3.39
C PHE A 64 9.26 8.05 4.05
N GLY A 65 10.15 8.00 5.06
CA GLY A 65 10.53 6.76 5.73
C GLY A 65 11.58 5.92 4.98
N GLY A 66 12.10 6.40 3.83
CA GLY A 66 13.17 5.74 3.09
C GLY A 66 12.82 4.31 2.64
N MET A 67 13.82 3.43 2.56
CA MET A 67 13.61 2.01 2.21
C MET A 67 12.75 1.26 3.22
N LEU A 68 12.84 1.58 4.51
CA LEU A 68 12.16 0.85 5.58
C LEU A 68 10.63 0.91 5.50
N PHE A 69 10.08 1.96 4.90
CA PHE A 69 8.63 2.08 4.69
C PHE A 69 8.21 1.66 3.28
N PHE A 70 9.06 1.92 2.29
CA PHE A 70 8.79 1.60 0.88
C PHE A 70 8.78 0.08 0.63
N LEU A 71 9.83 -0.62 1.09
CA LEU A 71 10.03 -2.03 0.77
C LEU A 71 8.88 -2.91 1.28
N PRO A 72 8.45 -2.81 2.55
CA PRO A 72 7.37 -3.66 3.05
C PRO A 72 6.05 -3.37 2.33
N VAL A 73 5.69 -2.10 2.14
CA VAL A 73 4.44 -1.73 1.48
C VAL A 73 4.38 -2.28 0.05
N TRP A 74 5.46 -2.16 -0.70
CA TRP A 74 5.52 -2.64 -2.08
C TRP A 74 5.65 -4.16 -2.17
N ILE A 75 6.45 -4.79 -1.32
CA ILE A 75 6.60 -6.26 -1.29
C ILE A 75 5.27 -6.92 -0.90
N PHE A 76 4.60 -6.42 0.15
CA PHE A 76 3.30 -6.97 0.56
C PHE A 76 2.20 -6.60 -0.45
N GLY A 77 2.15 -5.35 -0.93
CA GLY A 77 1.13 -4.92 -1.89
C GLY A 77 1.21 -5.68 -3.22
N ILE A 78 2.39 -5.71 -3.83
CA ILE A 78 2.61 -6.44 -5.09
C ILE A 78 2.54 -7.95 -4.85
N GLY A 79 3.11 -8.45 -3.76
CA GLY A 79 3.11 -9.88 -3.45
C GLY A 79 1.70 -10.44 -3.30
N VAL A 80 0.82 -9.72 -2.60
CA VAL A 80 -0.58 -10.14 -2.43
C VAL A 80 -1.34 -10.07 -3.75
N ILE A 81 -1.15 -9.03 -4.57
CA ILE A 81 -1.77 -8.93 -5.89
C ILE A 81 -1.28 -10.05 -6.82
N ALA A 82 0.02 -10.32 -6.84
CA ALA A 82 0.63 -11.35 -7.67
C ALA A 82 0.16 -12.76 -7.27
N LEU A 83 0.17 -13.07 -5.96
CA LEU A 83 -0.31 -14.35 -5.45
C LEU A 83 -1.79 -14.57 -5.77
N ASN A 84 -2.63 -13.54 -5.65
CA ASN A 84 -4.04 -13.63 -5.99
C ASN A 84 -4.28 -13.74 -7.50
N GLY A 85 -3.51 -13.02 -8.31
CA GLY A 85 -3.52 -13.16 -9.76
C GLY A 85 -3.14 -14.59 -10.19
N ILE A 86 -2.03 -15.12 -9.68
CA ILE A 86 -1.58 -16.50 -9.95
C ILE A 86 -2.67 -17.51 -9.54
N LYS A 87 -3.27 -17.35 -8.36
CA LYS A 87 -4.39 -18.20 -7.92
C LYS A 87 -5.61 -18.12 -8.85
N ALA A 88 -5.88 -16.96 -9.43
CA ALA A 88 -6.97 -16.77 -10.39
C ALA A 88 -6.68 -17.40 -11.75
N PHE A 89 -5.40 -17.56 -12.14
CA PHE A 89 -5.00 -18.22 -13.40
C PHE A 89 -4.82 -19.73 -13.29
N ILE A 90 -4.53 -20.26 -12.09
CA ILE A 90 -4.35 -21.71 -11.84
C ILE A 90 -5.70 -22.40 -11.55
N LYS A 91 -6.76 -21.63 -11.29
CA LYS A 91 -8.12 -22.13 -11.06
C LYS A 91 -8.97 -22.04 -12.32
#